data_AF-A0A0P0VYA8-F1
#
_entry.id   AF-A0A0P0VYA8-F1
#
_cell.length_a   1.000
_cell.length_b   1.000
_cell.length_c   1.000
_cell.angle_alpha   90.00
_cell.angle_beta   90.00
_cell.angle_gamma   90.00
#
_symmetry.space_group_name_H-M   'P 1'
#
loop_
_entity.id
_entity.type
_entity.pdbx_description
1 polymer ?
#
loop_
_entity_poly.entity_id
_entity_poly.type
_entity_poly.pdbx_seq_one_letter_code
_entity_poly.pdbx_strand_id
1 'polypeptide(L)'
;MIGVSLTKSIHAGDLDLTLGGVVIRDGWISPTDFSNSNWLNQSPLQLTYARLLDDVSRLDENAIDDANKLAEKVSEQSAAGQFAASLQTFTGLIDLIDKSSGGVNIFNFLFNTSGVDLRVLAAEDKQKEVRGSPLMRFVGQDLSGSSGPNTIEGIMNGVIKEKLKIIPNNLVWQLATVAVFNALENEFMKPAINEVDELLSLGVNVTVYNGQVSTT
;
A
#
# COMPACT_ATOMS: atom_id res chain seq x y z
N MET A 1 9.69 -5.74 -6.21
CA MET A 1 10.56 -4.62 -5.80
C MET A 1 11.46 -4.16 -6.93
N ILE A 2 11.70 -2.84 -7.00
CA ILE A 2 12.69 -2.25 -7.91
C ILE A 2 14.14 -2.61 -7.56
N GLY A 3 14.45 -2.87 -6.28
CA GLY A 3 15.81 -3.17 -5.82
C GLY A 3 16.41 -4.41 -6.48
N VAL A 4 15.64 -5.49 -6.58
CA VAL A 4 16.07 -6.74 -7.25
C VAL A 4 16.39 -6.48 -8.72
N SER A 5 15.45 -5.87 -9.45
CA SER A 5 15.62 -5.58 -10.87
C SER A 5 16.81 -4.67 -11.13
N LEU A 6 17.00 -3.63 -10.32
CA LEU A 6 18.14 -2.72 -10.40
C LEU A 6 19.46 -3.46 -10.20
N THR A 7 19.54 -4.32 -9.18
CA THR A 7 20.76 -5.10 -8.88
C THR A 7 21.11 -6.04 -10.04
N LYS A 8 20.12 -6.74 -10.60
CA LYS A 8 20.31 -7.62 -11.76
C LYS A 8 20.82 -6.85 -12.97
N SER A 9 20.24 -5.70 -13.28
CA SER A 9 20.68 -4.84 -14.39
C SER A 9 22.10 -4.29 -14.19
N ILE A 10 22.49 -3.96 -12.96
CA ILE A 10 23.88 -3.56 -12.64
C ILE A 10 24.84 -4.73 -12.88
N HIS A 11 24.50 -5.93 -12.39
CA HIS A 11 25.35 -7.12 -12.57
C HIS A 11 25.45 -7.56 -14.04
N ALA A 12 24.40 -7.35 -14.82
CA ALA A 12 24.41 -7.59 -16.26
C ALA A 12 25.22 -6.54 -17.06
N GLY A 13 25.57 -5.40 -16.44
CA GLY A 13 26.23 -4.29 -17.11
C GLY A 13 25.29 -3.38 -17.91
N ASP A 14 23.97 -3.56 -17.78
CA ASP A 14 22.97 -2.72 -18.43
C ASP A 14 22.86 -1.32 -17.79
N LEU A 15 23.24 -1.22 -16.51
CA LEU A 15 23.25 0.02 -15.73
C LEU A 15 24.61 0.21 -15.06
N ASP A 16 25.32 1.29 -15.42
CA ASP A 16 26.56 1.72 -14.77
C ASP A 16 26.25 2.51 -13.49
N LEU A 17 25.86 1.78 -12.44
CA LEU A 17 25.50 2.33 -11.13
C LEU A 17 26.01 1.42 -10.01
N THR A 18 26.30 2.01 -8.85
CA THR A 18 26.54 1.25 -7.61
C THR A 18 25.33 1.35 -6.70
N LEU A 19 24.67 0.23 -6.42
CA LEU A 19 23.58 0.18 -5.44
C LEU A 19 24.16 0.13 -4.02
N GLY A 20 24.04 1.23 -3.27
CA GLY A 20 24.55 1.31 -1.89
C GLY A 20 23.78 0.49 -0.86
N GLY A 21 22.57 0.05 -1.19
CA GLY A 21 21.68 -0.74 -0.34
C GLY A 21 20.21 -0.48 -0.66
N VAL A 22 19.33 -1.26 -0.03
CA VAL A 22 17.88 -1.10 -0.13
C VAL A 22 17.33 -0.85 1.26
N VAL A 23 16.53 0.22 1.42
CA VAL A 23 15.78 0.49 2.65
C VAL A 23 14.33 0.16 2.42
N ILE A 24 13.77 -0.68 3.29
CA ILE A 24 12.38 -1.12 3.23
C ILE A 24 11.72 -0.69 4.53
N ARG A 25 10.63 0.09 4.41
CA ARG A 25 9.81 0.50 5.55
C ARG A 25 8.66 -0.52 5.76
N ASP A 26 7.43 -0.04 5.77
CA ASP A 26 6.23 -0.85 5.96
C ASP A 26 5.99 -1.83 4.80
N GLY A 27 6.60 -1.57 3.63
CA GLY A 27 6.54 -2.47 2.46
C GLY A 27 7.23 -3.83 2.64
N TRP A 28 7.81 -4.10 3.81
CA TRP A 28 8.33 -5.43 4.18
C TRP A 28 7.19 -6.37 4.62
N ILE A 29 6.17 -5.85 5.31
CA ILE A 29 5.06 -6.65 5.84
C ILE A 29 4.06 -6.86 4.71
N SER A 30 3.75 -8.12 4.39
CA SER A 30 2.73 -8.37 3.38
C SER A 30 1.34 -8.06 3.93
N PRO A 31 0.38 -7.65 3.09
CA PRO A 31 -1.01 -7.47 3.54
C PRO A 31 -1.62 -8.75 4.14
N THR A 32 -1.13 -9.94 3.74
CA THR A 32 -1.52 -11.21 4.36
C THR A 32 -0.96 -11.37 5.77
N ASP A 33 0.27 -10.92 6.04
CA ASP A 33 0.82 -10.91 7.40
C ASP A 33 0.06 -9.93 8.29
N PHE A 34 -0.45 -8.83 7.71
CA PHE A 34 -1.35 -7.92 8.40
C PHE A 34 -2.73 -8.54 8.67
N SER A 35 -3.22 -9.38 7.75
CA SER A 35 -4.50 -10.04 7.89
C SER A 35 -4.50 -11.23 8.85
N ASN A 36 -3.33 -11.83 9.09
CA ASN A 36 -3.21 -13.13 9.74
C ASN A 36 -2.49 -13.04 11.09
N SER A 37 -3.09 -13.56 12.16
CA SER A 37 -2.37 -13.96 13.37
C SER A 37 -2.30 -15.49 13.45
N ASN A 38 -1.25 -16.06 12.88
CA ASN A 38 -0.97 -17.49 12.95
C ASN A 38 0.39 -17.72 13.62
N TRP A 39 0.45 -17.55 14.95
CA TRP A 39 1.59 -18.08 15.71
C TRP A 39 1.36 -19.51 16.21
N LEU A 40 0.11 -19.99 16.29
CA LEU A 40 -0.20 -21.36 16.70
C LEU A 40 -1.37 -21.86 15.85
N ASN A 41 -1.16 -22.97 15.12
CA ASN A 41 -2.12 -23.64 14.22
C ASN A 41 -3.37 -24.23 14.95
N GLN A 42 -3.91 -23.55 15.95
CA GLN A 42 -5.03 -24.00 16.78
C GLN A 42 -6.09 -22.93 17.05
N SER A 43 -5.89 -21.69 16.62
CA SER A 43 -6.93 -20.65 16.68
C SER A 43 -7.30 -20.21 15.26
N PRO A 44 -8.59 -19.99 14.96
CA PRO A 44 -8.98 -19.39 13.69
C PRO A 44 -8.21 -18.08 13.50
N LEU A 45 -7.84 -17.80 12.25
CA LEU A 45 -7.16 -16.57 11.85
C LEU A 45 -7.95 -15.38 12.40
N GLN A 46 -7.42 -14.74 13.45
CA GLN A 46 -7.97 -13.48 13.94
C GLN A 46 -7.22 -12.35 13.26
N LEU A 47 -7.95 -11.48 12.60
CA LEU A 47 -7.40 -10.22 12.12
C LEU A 47 -6.98 -9.38 13.33
N THR A 48 -5.67 -9.24 13.57
CA THR A 48 -5.12 -8.49 14.70
C THR A 48 -5.68 -7.07 14.76
N TYR A 49 -5.91 -6.45 13.59
CA TYR A 49 -6.49 -5.11 13.50
C TYR A 49 -7.97 -5.06 13.91
N ALA A 50 -8.82 -6.01 13.48
CA ALA A 50 -10.21 -6.07 13.93
C ALA A 50 -10.29 -6.29 15.45
N ARG A 51 -9.42 -7.16 16.00
CA ARG A 51 -9.33 -7.38 17.44
C ARG A 51 -8.91 -6.12 18.19
N LEU A 52 -7.91 -5.39 17.68
CA LEU A 52 -7.52 -4.09 18.24
C LEU A 52 -8.71 -3.12 18.26
N LEU A 53 -9.46 -3.04 17.16
CA LEU A 53 -10.63 -2.16 17.05
C LEU A 53 -11.77 -2.58 17.99
N ASP A 54 -11.98 -3.87 18.21
CA ASP A 54 -12.90 -4.39 19.23
C ASP A 54 -12.48 -3.94 20.64
N ASP A 55 -11.21 -4.15 20.98
CA ASP A 55 -10.65 -3.78 22.29
C ASP A 55 -10.77 -2.28 22.58
N VAL A 56 -10.83 -1.43 21.54
CA VAL A 56 -11.06 0.03 21.67
C VAL A 56 -12.50 0.46 21.34
N SER A 57 -13.45 -0.47 21.29
CA SER A 57 -14.88 -0.21 21.03
C SER A 57 -15.15 0.53 19.72
N ARG A 58 -14.31 0.30 18.72
CA ARG A 58 -14.42 0.81 17.35
C ARG A 58 -15.06 -0.21 16.41
N LEU A 59 -15.14 -1.49 16.76
CA LEU A 59 -15.71 -2.52 15.90
C LEU A 59 -16.55 -3.48 16.76
N ASP A 60 -17.71 -3.90 16.28
CA ASP A 60 -18.55 -4.87 16.99
C ASP A 60 -18.26 -6.32 16.58
N GLU A 61 -18.69 -7.26 17.42
CA GLU A 61 -18.44 -8.69 17.25
C GLU A 61 -18.91 -9.26 15.89
N ASN A 62 -20.03 -8.79 15.34
CA ASN A 62 -20.50 -9.28 14.03
C ASN A 62 -19.55 -8.84 12.91
N ALA A 63 -19.04 -7.61 12.99
CA ALA A 63 -18.08 -7.09 12.03
C ALA A 63 -16.72 -7.79 12.15
N ILE A 64 -16.33 -8.25 13.34
CA ILE A 64 -15.12 -9.08 13.54
C ILE A 64 -15.25 -10.41 12.80
N ASP A 65 -16.38 -11.11 12.93
CA ASP A 65 -16.60 -12.40 12.27
C ASP A 65 -16.52 -12.29 10.74
N ASP A 66 -17.13 -11.26 10.16
CA ASP A 66 -17.07 -11.01 8.72
C ASP A 66 -15.67 -10.56 8.26
N ALA A 67 -14.97 -9.77 9.09
CA ALA A 67 -13.58 -9.40 8.83
C ALA A 67 -12.65 -10.62 8.84
N ASN A 68 -12.85 -11.55 9.78
CA ASN A 68 -12.06 -12.78 9.88
C ASN A 68 -12.27 -13.68 8.65
N LYS A 69 -13.51 -13.84 8.15
CA LYS A 69 -13.77 -14.59 6.92
C LYS A 69 -13.07 -13.99 5.70
N LEU A 70 -13.05 -12.66 5.58
CA LEU A 70 -12.36 -11.98 4.48
C LEU A 70 -10.83 -12.10 4.62
N ALA A 71 -10.30 -12.02 5.84
CA ALA A 71 -8.88 -12.22 6.13
C ALA A 71 -8.42 -13.65 5.78
N GLU A 72 -9.19 -14.67 6.16
CA GLU A 72 -8.94 -16.06 5.78
C GLU A 72 -8.91 -16.23 4.25
N LYS A 73 -9.88 -15.64 3.54
CA LYS A 73 -9.92 -15.67 2.08
C LYS A 73 -8.73 -14.94 1.44
N VAL A 74 -8.27 -13.82 1.99
CA VAL A 74 -7.04 -13.13 1.57
C VAL A 74 -5.83 -14.06 1.69
N SER A 75 -5.73 -14.77 2.81
CA SER A 75 -4.68 -15.75 3.05
C SER A 75 -4.70 -16.89 2.03
N GLU A 76 -5.87 -17.51 1.80
CA GLU A 76 -6.04 -18.60 0.83
C GLU A 76 -5.68 -18.17 -0.60
N GLN A 77 -6.18 -17.00 -1.03
CA GLN A 77 -5.93 -16.49 -2.37
C GLN A 77 -4.45 -16.16 -2.59
N SER A 78 -3.80 -15.58 -1.58
CA SER A 78 -2.37 -15.28 -1.66
C SER A 78 -1.51 -16.54 -1.65
N ALA A 79 -1.84 -17.55 -0.83
CA ALA A 79 -1.18 -18.85 -0.84
C ALA A 79 -1.34 -19.57 -2.20
N ALA A 80 -2.47 -19.36 -2.88
CA ALA A 80 -2.72 -19.88 -4.23
C ALA A 80 -2.09 -19.03 -5.37
N GLY A 81 -1.35 -17.97 -5.05
CA GLY A 81 -0.75 -17.06 -6.03
C GLY A 81 -1.74 -16.17 -6.79
N GLN A 82 -3.00 -16.06 -6.31
CA GLN A 82 -4.06 -15.27 -6.93
C GLN A 82 -4.02 -13.82 -6.43
N PHE A 83 -2.90 -13.12 -6.65
CA PHE A 83 -2.62 -11.83 -6.00
C PHE A 83 -3.62 -10.72 -6.34
N ALA A 84 -4.03 -10.58 -7.61
CA ALA A 84 -5.08 -9.62 -7.97
C ALA A 84 -6.42 -9.91 -7.27
N ALA A 85 -6.82 -11.19 -7.19
CA ALA A 85 -8.05 -11.58 -6.49
C ALA A 85 -7.92 -11.34 -4.97
N SER A 86 -6.74 -11.61 -4.41
CA SER A 86 -6.43 -11.34 -3.01
C SER A 86 -6.48 -9.84 -2.70
N LEU A 87 -6.02 -8.99 -3.62
CA LEU A 87 -6.07 -7.54 -3.46
C LEU A 87 -7.52 -7.03 -3.44
N GLN A 88 -8.38 -7.59 -4.29
CA GLN A 88 -9.81 -7.28 -4.29
C GLN A 88 -10.49 -7.71 -2.99
N THR A 89 -10.19 -8.90 -2.46
CA THR A 89 -10.73 -9.34 -1.16
C THR A 89 -10.21 -8.48 -0.02
N PHE A 90 -8.91 -8.15 -0.01
CA PHE A 90 -8.30 -7.26 0.99
C PHE A 90 -8.92 -5.87 0.96
N THR A 91 -9.18 -5.34 -0.23
CA THR A 91 -9.94 -4.09 -0.41
C THR A 91 -11.32 -4.17 0.24
N GLY A 92 -12.04 -5.27 0.01
CA GLY A 92 -13.34 -5.51 0.63
C GLY A 92 -13.26 -5.60 2.16
N LEU A 93 -12.18 -6.19 2.68
CA LEU A 93 -11.91 -6.22 4.12
C LEU A 93 -11.74 -4.82 4.70
N ILE A 94 -10.94 -3.97 4.05
CA ILE A 94 -10.74 -2.60 4.55
C ILE A 94 -12.04 -1.79 4.46
N ASP A 95 -12.83 -1.95 3.39
CA ASP A 95 -14.13 -1.30 3.24
C ASP A 95 -15.15 -1.73 4.31
N LEU A 96 -15.14 -3.02 4.68
CA LEU A 96 -15.94 -3.53 5.79
C LEU A 96 -15.55 -2.85 7.10
N ILE A 97 -14.25 -2.77 7.39
CA ILE A 97 -13.75 -2.13 8.62
C ILE A 97 -14.09 -0.65 8.65
N ASP A 98 -13.87 0.08 7.54
CA ASP A 98 -14.20 1.50 7.43
C ASP A 98 -15.69 1.75 7.74
N LYS A 99 -16.59 0.97 7.15
CA LYS A 99 -18.04 1.10 7.38
C LYS A 99 -18.44 0.74 8.81
N SER A 100 -18.00 -0.42 9.30
CA SER A 100 -18.42 -0.93 10.60
C SER A 100 -17.80 -0.17 11.77
N SER A 101 -16.74 0.61 11.54
CA SER A 101 -16.06 1.39 12.59
C SER A 101 -16.40 2.88 12.64
N GLY A 102 -17.31 3.34 11.77
CA GLY A 102 -17.61 4.76 11.63
C GLY A 102 -16.46 5.55 10.99
N GLY A 103 -15.72 4.91 10.08
CA GLY A 103 -14.65 5.49 9.30
C GLY A 103 -13.33 5.59 10.06
N VAL A 104 -12.91 4.56 10.80
CA VAL A 104 -11.61 4.59 11.48
C VAL A 104 -10.47 4.73 10.48
N ASN A 105 -9.44 5.53 10.80
CA ASN A 105 -8.25 5.62 9.97
C ASN A 105 -7.40 4.35 10.14
N ILE A 106 -7.17 3.62 9.04
CA ILE A 106 -6.41 2.36 9.03
C ILE A 106 -4.95 2.50 9.51
N PHE A 107 -4.35 3.68 9.36
CA PHE A 107 -2.99 3.95 9.81
C PHE A 107 -2.93 4.51 11.24
N ASN A 108 -4.04 5.04 11.76
CA ASN A 108 -4.13 5.56 13.12
C ASN A 108 -5.55 5.45 13.69
N PHE A 109 -5.79 4.39 14.47
CA PHE A 109 -7.10 4.08 15.05
C PHE A 109 -7.63 5.15 16.05
N LEU A 110 -6.79 6.11 16.47
CA LEU A 110 -7.23 7.23 17.31
C LEU A 110 -8.10 8.22 16.53
N PHE A 111 -7.97 8.27 15.20
CA PHE A 111 -8.67 9.22 14.35
C PHE A 111 -9.68 8.51 13.45
N ASN A 112 -10.74 9.23 13.11
CA ASN A 112 -11.55 8.86 11.95
C ASN A 112 -10.91 9.45 10.71
N THR A 113 -11.11 8.79 9.58
CA THR A 113 -10.96 9.43 8.29
C THR A 113 -11.98 10.57 8.25
N SER A 114 -11.51 11.81 8.09
CA SER A 114 -12.39 12.96 7.89
C SER A 114 -12.92 12.91 6.46
N GLY A 115 -13.72 11.91 6.13
CA GLY A 115 -14.41 11.71 4.84
C GLY A 115 -13.60 12.15 3.62
N VAL A 116 -12.81 11.24 3.03
CA VAL A 116 -12.18 11.54 1.73
C VAL A 116 -13.05 11.07 0.58
N ASP A 117 -13.58 12.05 -0.14
CA ASP A 117 -14.28 11.90 -1.41
C ASP A 117 -13.25 11.73 -2.54
N LEU A 118 -13.39 10.66 -3.31
CA LEU A 118 -12.50 10.30 -4.42
C LEU A 118 -12.66 11.11 -5.70
N ARG A 119 -13.42 12.21 -5.67
CA ARG A 119 -13.66 13.00 -6.88
C ARG A 119 -12.40 13.65 -7.47
N VAL A 120 -11.25 13.66 -6.79
CA VAL A 120 -10.03 14.29 -7.32
C VAL A 120 -9.27 13.40 -8.31
N LEU A 121 -9.22 12.07 -8.15
CA LEU A 121 -8.66 11.19 -9.20
C LEU A 121 -9.59 11.00 -10.40
N ALA A 122 -10.85 11.43 -10.28
CA ALA A 122 -11.84 11.33 -11.35
C ALA A 122 -11.80 12.47 -12.36
N ALA A 123 -10.93 13.48 -12.18
CA ALA A 123 -10.96 14.67 -13.03
C ALA A 123 -10.46 14.44 -14.46
N GLU A 124 -9.57 13.48 -14.72
CA GLU A 124 -8.97 13.37 -16.07
C GLU A 124 -8.99 11.98 -16.74
N ASP A 125 -9.33 10.89 -16.04
CA ASP A 125 -9.43 9.59 -16.71
C ASP A 125 -10.89 9.16 -16.93
N LYS A 126 -11.30 9.06 -18.20
CA LYS A 126 -12.66 8.65 -18.61
C LYS A 126 -12.90 7.14 -18.45
N GLN A 127 -12.11 6.45 -17.64
CA GLN A 127 -12.32 5.04 -17.29
C GLN A 127 -13.43 4.94 -16.23
N LYS A 128 -14.68 4.81 -16.70
CA LYS A 128 -15.90 4.75 -15.87
C LYS A 128 -15.93 3.60 -14.86
N GLU A 129 -15.13 2.55 -15.02
CA GLU A 129 -15.21 1.34 -14.18
C GLU A 129 -14.50 1.43 -12.83
N VAL A 130 -13.51 2.31 -12.66
CA VAL A 130 -12.76 2.40 -11.39
C VAL A 130 -13.44 3.35 -10.38
N ARG A 131 -14.57 3.97 -10.77
CA ARG A 131 -15.33 4.96 -9.98
C ARG A 131 -15.86 4.47 -8.64
N GLY A 132 -15.92 3.17 -8.40
CA GLY A 132 -16.54 2.57 -7.22
C GLY A 132 -15.66 1.65 -6.40
N SER A 133 -14.38 1.47 -6.75
CA SER A 133 -13.50 0.59 -5.97
C SER A 133 -13.26 1.20 -4.58
N PRO A 134 -13.57 0.49 -3.48
CA PRO A 134 -13.24 0.97 -2.15
C PRO A 134 -11.74 1.26 -1.99
N LEU A 135 -10.88 0.59 -2.77
CA LEU A 135 -9.43 0.77 -2.68
C LEU A 135 -8.99 2.18 -3.05
N MET A 136 -9.68 2.78 -4.02
CA MET A 136 -9.40 4.16 -4.39
C MET A 136 -9.60 5.07 -3.17
N ARG A 137 -10.56 4.78 -2.26
CA ARG A 137 -10.87 5.63 -1.08
C ARG A 137 -9.67 5.75 -0.16
N PHE A 138 -8.86 4.70 -0.08
CA PHE A 138 -7.65 4.65 0.73
C PHE A 138 -6.45 5.30 0.05
N VAL A 139 -6.29 5.07 -1.26
CA VAL A 139 -5.21 5.72 -2.04
C VAL A 139 -5.41 7.24 -2.13
N GLY A 140 -6.67 7.70 -2.09
CA GLY A 140 -7.03 9.10 -2.29
C GLY A 140 -6.81 10.04 -1.11
N GLN A 141 -6.37 9.55 0.05
CA GLN A 141 -6.40 10.33 1.30
C GLN A 141 -5.58 11.62 1.28
N ASP A 142 -4.49 11.67 0.50
CA ASP A 142 -3.59 12.83 0.46
C ASP A 142 -3.64 13.58 -0.89
N LEU A 143 -4.69 13.36 -1.69
CA LEU A 143 -4.82 13.91 -3.04
C LEU A 143 -5.55 15.25 -3.09
N SER A 144 -6.15 15.70 -1.99
CA SER A 144 -6.46 17.12 -1.81
C SER A 144 -5.21 17.90 -1.41
N GLY A 145 -4.09 17.61 -2.07
CA GLY A 145 -2.92 18.47 -2.04
C GLY A 145 -3.36 19.84 -2.52
N SER A 146 -3.38 20.81 -1.61
CA SER A 146 -3.50 22.21 -1.98
C SER A 146 -2.53 22.48 -3.12
N SER A 147 -2.98 22.96 -4.29
CA SER A 147 -2.08 23.38 -5.35
C SER A 147 -1.29 24.60 -4.84
N GLY A 148 -0.17 24.32 -4.20
CA GLY A 148 0.66 25.29 -3.52
C GLY A 148 2.13 24.89 -3.65
N PRO A 149 3.04 25.88 -3.72
CA PRO A 149 4.46 25.64 -4.01
C PRO A 149 5.17 24.77 -2.95
N ASN A 150 4.63 24.70 -1.73
CA ASN A 150 5.20 23.94 -0.60
C ASN A 150 4.55 22.56 -0.41
N THR A 151 3.73 22.09 -1.35
CA THR A 151 3.18 20.72 -1.32
C THR A 151 4.07 19.77 -2.11
N ILE A 152 3.94 18.45 -1.88
CA ILE A 152 4.70 17.47 -2.65
C ILE A 152 4.46 17.65 -4.17
N GLU A 153 3.22 17.90 -4.58
CA GLU A 153 2.87 18.14 -5.98
C GLU A 153 3.54 19.42 -6.51
N GLY A 154 3.47 20.53 -5.76
CA GLY A 154 4.12 21.79 -6.13
C GLY A 154 5.65 21.69 -6.19
N ILE A 155 6.27 20.94 -5.27
CA ILE A 155 7.72 20.69 -5.24
C ILE A 155 8.14 19.83 -6.42
N MET A 156 7.42 18.73 -6.67
CA MET A 156 7.71 17.79 -7.76
C MET A 156 7.50 18.43 -9.13
N ASN A 157 6.44 19.23 -9.31
CA ASN A 157 6.14 19.93 -10.56
C ASN A 157 6.87 21.28 -10.71
N GLY A 158 7.51 21.78 -9.66
CA GLY A 158 8.30 23.00 -9.65
C GLY A 158 9.80 22.72 -9.57
N VAL A 159 10.41 23.01 -8.43
CA VAL A 159 11.86 23.02 -8.23
C VAL A 159 12.55 21.69 -8.60
N ILE A 160 11.89 20.53 -8.36
CA ILE A 160 12.47 19.23 -8.70
C ILE A 160 12.46 19.01 -10.21
N LYS A 161 11.36 19.32 -10.89
CA LYS A 161 11.26 19.24 -12.36
C LYS A 161 12.29 20.13 -13.05
N GLU A 162 12.44 21.37 -12.58
CA GLU A 162 13.45 22.32 -13.08
C GLU A 162 14.88 21.85 -12.82
N LYS A 163 15.12 21.20 -11.67
CA LYS A 163 16.44 20.73 -11.28
C LYS A 163 16.88 19.48 -12.06
N LEU A 164 15.99 18.50 -12.22
CA LEU A 164 16.31 17.23 -12.88
C LEU A 164 16.49 17.39 -14.39
N LYS A 165 15.76 18.33 -15.03
CA LYS A 165 15.86 18.65 -16.48
C LYS A 165 15.60 17.49 -17.46
N ILE A 166 15.38 16.28 -16.97
CA ILE A 166 15.04 15.08 -17.76
C ILE A 166 13.53 14.85 -17.89
N ILE A 167 12.72 15.53 -17.06
CA ILE A 167 11.27 15.39 -17.04
C ILE A 167 10.68 16.30 -18.14
N PRO A 168 9.93 15.77 -19.13
CA PRO A 168 9.33 16.58 -20.18
C PRO A 168 8.42 17.69 -19.62
N ASN A 169 8.42 18.86 -20.27
CA ASN A 169 7.62 20.01 -19.83
C ASN A 169 6.12 19.71 -19.79
N ASN A 170 5.62 18.87 -20.70
CA ASN A 170 4.23 18.44 -20.78
C ASN A 170 3.86 17.29 -19.83
N LEU A 171 4.81 16.74 -19.07
CA LEU A 171 4.53 15.69 -18.08
C LEU A 171 4.32 16.34 -16.70
N VAL A 172 3.16 16.13 -16.12
CA VAL A 172 2.85 16.56 -14.75
C VAL A 172 3.02 15.36 -13.83
N TRP A 173 3.86 15.51 -12.81
CA TRP A 173 3.99 14.54 -11.74
C TRP A 173 2.69 14.50 -10.93
N GLN A 174 2.23 13.29 -10.63
CA GLN A 174 1.06 13.05 -9.80
C GLN A 174 1.46 12.08 -8.68
N LEU A 175 0.85 12.25 -7.50
CA LEU A 175 1.13 11.40 -6.34
C LEU A 175 0.74 9.94 -6.59
N ALA A 176 -0.36 9.71 -7.32
CA ALA A 176 -0.83 8.38 -7.70
C ALA A 176 -1.57 8.43 -9.04
N THR A 177 -1.57 7.31 -9.77
CA THR A 177 -2.41 7.14 -10.97
C THR A 177 -3.06 5.78 -10.97
N VAL A 178 -4.29 5.70 -11.50
CA VAL A 178 -5.03 4.43 -11.66
C VAL A 178 -4.28 3.48 -12.59
N ALA A 179 -3.66 4.00 -13.65
CA ALA A 179 -2.91 3.19 -14.60
C ALA A 179 -1.73 2.46 -13.95
N VAL A 180 -0.93 3.17 -13.13
CA VAL A 180 0.19 2.55 -12.40
C VAL A 180 -0.33 1.57 -11.35
N PHE A 181 -1.40 1.93 -10.64
CA PHE A 181 -2.02 1.04 -9.66
C PHE A 181 -2.46 -0.29 -10.30
N ASN A 182 -3.21 -0.24 -11.41
CA ASN A 182 -3.67 -1.45 -12.13
C ASN A 182 -2.50 -2.27 -12.66
N ALA A 183 -1.44 -1.62 -13.15
CA ALA A 183 -0.23 -2.32 -13.61
C ALA A 183 0.49 -3.09 -12.49
N LEU A 184 0.28 -2.71 -11.22
CA LEU A 184 0.89 -3.29 -10.03
C LEU A 184 -0.06 -4.17 -9.21
N GLU A 185 -1.29 -4.42 -9.67
CA GLU A 185 -2.31 -5.14 -8.89
C GLU A 185 -1.86 -6.55 -8.46
N ASN A 186 -1.02 -7.20 -9.26
CA ASN A 186 -0.48 -8.52 -8.95
C ASN A 186 0.75 -8.48 -8.03
N GLU A 187 1.28 -7.30 -7.73
CA GLU A 187 2.48 -7.12 -6.90
C GLU A 187 2.15 -6.82 -5.44
N PHE A 188 1.07 -6.07 -5.16
CA PHE A 188 0.77 -5.56 -3.81
C PHE A 188 0.62 -6.65 -2.73
N MET A 189 0.07 -7.81 -3.10
CA MET A 189 -0.19 -8.91 -2.17
C MET A 189 0.95 -9.93 -2.10
N LYS A 190 2.02 -9.75 -2.87
CA LYS A 190 3.16 -10.66 -2.80
C LYS A 190 3.96 -10.40 -1.52
N PRO A 191 4.40 -11.45 -0.80
CA PRO A 191 5.34 -11.27 0.29
C PRO A 191 6.67 -10.69 -0.20
N ALA A 192 7.14 -9.62 0.44
CA ALA A 192 8.43 -9.01 0.15
C ALA A 192 9.62 -9.90 0.58
N ILE A 193 9.38 -10.95 1.38
CA ILE A 193 10.40 -11.86 1.93
C ILE A 193 11.29 -12.44 0.84
N ASN A 194 10.69 -12.95 -0.25
CA ASN A 194 11.46 -13.54 -1.35
C ASN A 194 12.36 -12.52 -2.05
N GLU A 195 11.91 -11.27 -2.14
CA GLU A 195 12.69 -10.20 -2.76
C GLU A 195 13.84 -9.75 -1.86
N VAL A 196 13.64 -9.75 -0.54
CA VAL A 196 14.71 -9.51 0.43
C VAL A 196 15.74 -10.65 0.40
N ASP A 197 15.29 -11.90 0.39
CA ASP A 197 16.18 -13.06 0.27
C ASP A 197 17.02 -12.96 -1.01
N GLU A 198 16.39 -12.59 -2.12
CA GLU A 198 17.07 -12.38 -3.39
C GLU A 198 18.09 -11.23 -3.32
N LEU A 199 17.74 -10.08 -2.74
CA LEU A 199 18.67 -8.96 -2.52
C LEU A 199 19.89 -9.39 -1.68
N LEU A 200 19.66 -10.13 -0.60
CA LEU A 200 20.73 -10.64 0.27
C LEU A 200 21.62 -11.64 -0.48
N SER A 201 21.03 -12.50 -1.31
CA SER A 201 21.79 -13.45 -2.14
C SER A 201 22.68 -12.75 -3.19
N LEU A 202 22.27 -11.56 -3.65
CA LEU A 202 23.02 -10.69 -4.56
C LEU A 202 24.03 -9.79 -3.83
N GLY A 203 24.20 -9.96 -2.51
CA GLY A 203 25.16 -9.19 -1.71
C GLY A 203 24.72 -7.75 -1.43
N VAL A 204 23.43 -7.43 -1.58
CA VAL A 204 22.89 -6.10 -1.30
C VAL A 204 22.59 -5.95 0.19
N ASN A 205 23.08 -4.87 0.80
CA ASN A 205 22.70 -4.52 2.16
C ASN A 205 21.22 -4.09 2.20
N VAL A 206 20.42 -4.81 2.99
CA VAL A 206 19.00 -4.49 3.21
C VAL A 206 18.81 -3.98 4.63
N THR A 207 18.22 -2.78 4.75
CA THR A 207 17.78 -2.22 6.02
C THR A 207 16.26 -2.28 6.09
N VAL A 208 15.72 -3.03 7.03
CA VAL A 208 14.29 -3.05 7.34
C VAL A 208 14.03 -2.15 8.53
N TYR A 209 13.06 -1.23 8.41
CA TYR A 209 12.61 -0.39 9.51
C TYR A 209 11.08 -0.39 9.59
N ASN A 210 10.52 -0.74 10.75
CA ASN A 210 9.08 -0.66 11.00
C ASN A 210 8.81 0.30 12.15
N GLY A 211 7.78 1.14 11.99
CA GLY A 211 7.33 2.06 13.03
C GLY A 211 6.83 3.40 12.50
N GLN A 212 6.08 4.09 13.35
CA GLN A 212 5.74 5.49 13.14
C GLN A 212 6.92 6.35 13.61
N VAL A 213 7.59 7.05 12.70
CA VAL A 213 8.36 8.22 13.11
C VAL A 213 7.33 9.28 13.46
N SER A 214 7.08 9.50 14.75
CA SER A 214 6.37 10.68 15.20
C SER A 214 7.21 11.90 14.81
N THR A 215 6.90 12.54 13.70
CA THR A 215 7.35 13.92 13.48
C THR A 215 6.48 14.78 14.39
N THR A 216 7.02 15.12 15.57
CA THR A 216 6.50 16.20 16.42
C THR A 216 6.42 17.51 15.68
#